data_AF-A0A522BSF9-F1
#
_entry.id   AF-A0A522BSF9-F1
#
_cell.length_a   1.000
_cell.length_b   1.000
_cell.length_c   1.000
_cell.angle_alpha   90.00
_cell.angle_beta   90.00
_cell.angle_gamma   90.00
#
_symmetry.space_group_name_H-M   'P 1'
#
loop_
_entity.id
_entity.type
_entity.pdbx_description
1 polymer ?
#
loop_
_entity_poly.entity_id
_entity_poly.type
_entity_poly.pdbx_seq_one_letter_code
_entity_poly.pdbx_strand_id
1 'polypeptide(L)'
;MIKLSFMELLSKLGIDWRLLVWQIVNFGIVLLVLKKFALGPVMRALDERAKKLEQGLRDAEEAKTVKVAAESEREKILAAARNESGRIVAEARKEAEVLREELHSRAKKEVDGLLLTGKNALKAEKELMLGEAKSELGLLVVEAVGKVLSRALTKEDEESLLVAAARELKTKL
;
A
#
# COMPACT_ATOMS: atom_id res chain seq x y z
N MET A 1 90.18 -38.41 -53.96
CA MET A 1 89.76 -38.68 -55.35
C MET A 1 88.26 -38.46 -55.63
N ILE A 2 87.36 -38.53 -54.65
CA ILE A 2 85.89 -38.46 -54.87
C ILE A 2 85.35 -37.04 -55.13
N LYS A 3 86.02 -35.98 -54.62
CA LYS A 3 85.56 -34.58 -54.81
C LYS A 3 85.61 -34.07 -56.26
N LEU A 4 86.48 -34.63 -57.12
CA LEU A 4 86.69 -34.12 -58.49
C LEU A 4 85.66 -34.69 -59.48
N SER A 5 85.21 -35.94 -59.29
CA SER A 5 84.24 -36.61 -60.17
C SER A 5 82.79 -36.12 -59.98
N PHE A 6 82.40 -35.79 -58.74
CA PHE A 6 81.05 -35.29 -58.46
C PHE A 6 80.80 -33.90 -59.07
N MET A 7 81.84 -33.05 -59.07
CA MET A 7 81.76 -31.68 -59.55
C MET A 7 81.74 -31.61 -61.10
N GLU A 8 82.43 -32.51 -61.79
CA GLU A 8 82.34 -32.65 -63.25
C GLU A 8 80.99 -33.24 -63.71
N LEU A 9 80.43 -34.21 -62.98
CA LEU A 9 79.10 -34.78 -63.26
C LEU A 9 77.97 -33.76 -63.12
N LEU A 10 78.06 -32.86 -62.13
CA LEU A 10 77.10 -31.76 -61.96
C LEU A 10 77.17 -30.74 -63.10
N SER A 11 78.37 -30.41 -63.57
CA SER A 11 78.57 -29.45 -64.68
C SER A 11 78.02 -29.95 -66.03
N LYS A 12 78.16 -31.25 -66.32
CA LYS A 12 77.60 -31.87 -67.55
C LYS A 12 76.08 -32.01 -67.54
N LEU A 13 75.46 -31.96 -66.35
CA LEU A 13 74.01 -31.90 -66.16
C LEU A 13 73.46 -30.45 -66.18
N GLY A 14 74.31 -29.45 -66.46
CA GLY A 14 73.91 -28.04 -66.47
C GLY A 14 73.64 -27.45 -65.08
N ILE A 15 74.04 -28.16 -64.01
CA ILE A 15 73.80 -27.74 -62.63
C ILE A 15 75.07 -27.08 -62.10
N ASP A 16 75.02 -25.75 -62.02
CA ASP A 16 76.09 -24.96 -61.42
C ASP A 16 76.00 -25.07 -59.88
N TRP A 17 76.94 -25.77 -59.25
CA TRP A 17 76.96 -26.00 -57.79
C TRP A 17 76.88 -24.68 -56.98
N ARG A 18 77.45 -23.59 -57.51
CA ARG A 18 77.38 -22.26 -56.88
C ARG A 18 75.95 -21.74 -56.86
N LEU A 19 75.20 -21.94 -57.95
CA LEU A 19 73.80 -21.54 -58.06
C LEU A 19 72.92 -22.35 -57.08
N LEU A 20 73.20 -23.64 -56.94
CA LEU A 20 72.47 -24.52 -56.03
C LEU A 20 72.67 -24.11 -54.56
N VAL A 21 73.90 -23.79 -54.15
CA VAL A 21 74.18 -23.27 -52.81
C VAL A 21 73.46 -21.94 -52.58
N TRP A 22 73.49 -21.01 -53.54
CA TRP A 22 72.79 -19.73 -53.43
C TRP A 22 71.26 -19.90 -53.36
N GLN A 23 70.71 -20.87 -54.09
CA GLN A 23 69.29 -21.21 -54.06
C GLN A 23 68.87 -21.76 -52.69
N ILE A 24 69.67 -22.64 -52.08
CA ILE A 24 69.42 -23.16 -50.73
C ILE A 24 69.48 -22.04 -49.69
N VAL A 25 70.47 -21.15 -49.79
CA VAL A 25 70.58 -19.99 -48.88
C VAL A 25 69.37 -19.07 -49.02
N ASN A 26 68.96 -18.73 -50.25
CA ASN A 26 67.78 -17.91 -50.50
C ASN A 26 66.50 -18.57 -49.96
N PHE A 27 66.30 -19.86 -50.25
CA PHE A 27 65.18 -20.62 -49.70
C PHE A 27 65.18 -20.66 -48.17
N GLY A 28 66.35 -20.83 -47.55
CA GLY A 28 66.51 -20.79 -46.10
C GLY A 28 66.16 -19.43 -45.48
N ILE A 29 66.58 -18.33 -46.12
CA ILE A 29 66.21 -16.97 -45.70
C ILE A 29 64.70 -16.78 -45.78
N VAL A 30 64.07 -17.14 -46.91
CA VAL A 30 62.62 -17.06 -47.10
C VAL A 30 61.87 -17.91 -46.07
N LEU A 31 62.36 -19.12 -45.76
CA LEU A 31 61.76 -20.00 -44.76
C LEU A 31 61.86 -19.41 -43.35
N LEU A 32 62.98 -18.79 -42.99
CA LEU A 32 63.13 -18.09 -41.71
C LEU A 32 62.20 -16.88 -41.59
N VAL A 33 62.05 -16.12 -42.68
CA VAL A 33 61.10 -14.99 -42.74
C VAL A 33 59.67 -15.52 -42.59
N LEU A 34 59.25 -16.54 -43.35
CA LEU A 34 57.93 -17.16 -43.22
C LEU A 34 57.66 -17.71 -41.81
N LYS A 35 58.65 -18.38 -41.22
CA LYS A 35 58.53 -18.93 -39.85
C LYS A 35 58.30 -17.84 -38.82
N LYS A 36 58.97 -16.69 -38.94
CA LYS A 36 58.82 -15.59 -38.00
C LYS A 36 57.58 -14.73 -38.28
N PHE A 37 57.27 -14.46 -39.55
CA PHE A 37 56.25 -13.49 -39.95
C PHE A 37 54.89 -14.09 -40.30
N ALA A 38 54.79 -15.33 -40.76
CA ALA A 38 53.50 -15.94 -41.12
C ALA A 38 52.97 -16.88 -40.04
N LEU A 39 53.81 -17.80 -39.54
CA LEU A 39 53.39 -18.82 -38.57
C LEU A 39 52.96 -18.21 -37.22
N GLY A 40 53.67 -17.18 -36.74
CA GLY A 40 53.33 -16.50 -35.48
C GLY A 40 51.96 -15.83 -35.50
N PRO A 41 51.67 -14.92 -36.46
CA PRO A 41 50.36 -14.28 -36.57
C PRO A 41 49.20 -15.24 -36.83
N VAL A 42 49.41 -16.29 -37.63
CA VAL A 42 48.37 -17.30 -37.88
C VAL A 42 48.02 -18.05 -36.59
N MET A 43 49.02 -18.49 -35.82
CA MET A 43 48.76 -19.20 -34.56
C MET A 43 48.06 -18.28 -33.55
N ARG A 44 48.49 -17.01 -33.45
CA ARG A 44 47.82 -16.00 -32.60
C ARG A 44 46.36 -15.78 -32.98
N ALA A 45 46.05 -15.70 -34.28
CA ALA A 45 44.69 -15.52 -34.75
C ALA A 45 43.80 -16.74 -34.44
N LEU A 46 44.37 -17.96 -34.50
CA LEU A 46 43.67 -19.19 -34.11
C LEU A 46 43.42 -19.23 -32.60
N ASP A 47 44.43 -18.91 -31.78
CA ASP A 47 44.30 -18.84 -30.33
C ASP A 47 43.27 -17.79 -29.89
N GLU A 48 43.27 -16.61 -30.53
CA GLU A 48 42.31 -15.56 -30.23
C GLU A 48 40.89 -15.98 -30.60
N ARG A 49 40.70 -16.68 -31.73
CA ARG A 49 39.41 -17.27 -32.10
C ARG A 49 38.97 -18.34 -31.10
N ALA A 50 39.86 -19.24 -30.71
CA ALA A 50 39.57 -20.28 -29.72
C ALA A 50 39.14 -19.67 -28.38
N LYS A 51 39.88 -18.66 -27.89
CA LYS A 51 39.54 -17.94 -26.66
C LYS A 51 38.19 -17.22 -26.75
N LYS A 52 37.90 -16.56 -27.87
CA LYS A 52 36.61 -15.88 -28.07
C LYS A 52 35.44 -16.87 -28.09
N LEU A 53 35.61 -18.03 -28.70
CA LEU A 53 34.59 -19.09 -28.70
C LEU A 53 34.38 -19.66 -27.29
N GLU A 54 35.46 -19.96 -26.58
CA GLU A 54 35.39 -20.50 -25.22
C GLU A 54 34.75 -19.48 -24.26
N GLN A 55 35.13 -18.20 -24.37
CA GLN A 55 34.52 -17.13 -23.60
C GLN A 55 33.03 -16.96 -23.96
N GLY A 56 32.69 -16.90 -25.25
CA GLY A 56 31.30 -16.77 -25.69
C GLY A 56 30.41 -17.93 -25.23
N LEU A 57 30.93 -19.16 -25.20
CA LEU A 57 30.22 -20.32 -24.65
C LEU A 57 30.03 -20.21 -23.13
N ARG A 58 31.05 -19.78 -22.40
CA ARG A 58 30.95 -19.53 -20.96
C ARG A 58 29.94 -18.45 -20.64
N ASP A 59 30.02 -17.31 -21.32
CA ASP A 59 29.12 -16.17 -21.14
C ASP A 59 27.66 -16.57 -21.47
N ALA A 60 27.45 -17.40 -22.50
CA ALA A 60 26.12 -17.90 -22.86
C ALA A 60 25.53 -18.83 -21.79
N GLU A 61 26.34 -19.73 -21.22
CA GLU A 61 25.91 -20.63 -20.15
C GLU A 61 25.64 -19.85 -18.85
N GLU A 62 26.49 -18.87 -18.52
CA GLU A 62 26.27 -17.96 -17.39
C GLU A 62 25.00 -17.13 -17.58
N ALA A 63 24.79 -16.54 -18.76
CA ALA A 63 23.57 -15.80 -19.06
C ALA A 63 22.31 -16.66 -18.92
N LYS A 64 22.39 -17.94 -19.33
CA LYS A 64 21.28 -18.90 -19.18
C LYS A 64 21.00 -19.21 -17.71
N THR A 65 22.04 -19.47 -16.91
CA THR A 65 21.87 -19.74 -15.47
C THR A 65 21.33 -18.53 -14.71
N VAL A 66 21.86 -17.33 -14.98
CA VAL A 66 21.36 -16.08 -14.41
C VAL A 66 19.91 -15.84 -14.81
N LYS A 67 19.55 -16.08 -16.08
CA LYS A 67 18.16 -15.96 -16.55
C LYS A 67 17.21 -16.89 -15.79
N VAL A 68 17.56 -18.16 -15.65
CA VAL A 68 16.74 -19.14 -14.91
C VAL A 68 16.61 -18.74 -13.43
N ALA A 69 17.70 -18.28 -12.81
CA ALA A 69 17.67 -17.80 -11.43
C ALA A 69 16.77 -16.56 -11.29
N ALA A 70 16.87 -15.61 -12.21
CA ALA A 70 16.05 -14.40 -12.22
C ALA A 70 14.57 -14.70 -12.46
N GLU A 71 14.24 -15.65 -13.34
CA GLU A 71 12.87 -16.12 -13.57
C GLU A 71 12.29 -16.77 -12.30
N SER A 72 13.06 -17.65 -11.65
CA SER A 72 12.65 -18.28 -10.39
C SER A 72 12.44 -17.25 -9.28
N GLU A 73 13.33 -16.28 -9.13
CA GLU A 73 13.21 -15.23 -8.12
C GLU A 73 12.02 -14.32 -8.40
N ARG A 74 11.78 -13.97 -9.67
CA ARG A 74 10.60 -13.23 -10.09
C ARG A 74 9.31 -13.97 -9.72
N GLU A 75 9.23 -15.28 -9.98
CA GLU A 75 8.07 -16.08 -9.61
C GLU A 75 7.84 -16.12 -8.10
N LYS A 76 8.91 -16.24 -7.30
CA LYS A 76 8.83 -16.18 -5.83
C LYS A 76 8.32 -14.83 -5.35
N ILE A 77 8.85 -13.73 -5.88
CA ILE A 77 8.41 -12.37 -5.53
C ILE A 77 6.95 -12.17 -5.89
N LEU A 78 6.51 -12.63 -7.07
CA LEU A 78 5.10 -12.53 -7.48
C LEU A 78 4.18 -13.38 -6.60
N ALA A 79 4.60 -14.58 -6.21
CA ALA A 79 3.85 -15.43 -5.29
C ALA A 79 3.73 -14.80 -3.89
N ALA A 80 4.84 -14.27 -3.37
CA ALA A 80 4.87 -13.57 -2.09
C ALA A 80 3.97 -12.32 -2.12
N ALA A 81 4.06 -11.51 -3.18
CA ALA A 81 3.23 -10.32 -3.35
C ALA A 81 1.73 -10.65 -3.42
N ARG A 82 1.36 -11.74 -4.10
CA ARG A 82 -0.04 -12.22 -4.15
C ARG A 82 -0.54 -12.68 -2.78
N ASN A 83 0.29 -13.41 -2.03
CA ASN A 83 -0.07 -13.86 -0.68
C ASN A 83 -0.24 -12.66 0.26
N GLU A 84 0.72 -11.74 0.25
CA GLU A 84 0.66 -10.53 1.08
C GLU A 84 -0.53 -9.64 0.72
N SER A 85 -0.82 -9.47 -0.56
CA SER A 85 -2.03 -8.75 -0.99
C SER A 85 -3.31 -9.43 -0.49
N GLY A 86 -3.38 -10.75 -0.56
CA GLY A 86 -4.50 -11.53 -0.01
C GLY A 86 -4.64 -11.35 1.50
N ARG A 87 -3.51 -11.36 2.23
CA ARG A 87 -3.45 -11.13 3.68
C ARG A 87 -3.94 -9.73 4.05
N ILE A 88 -3.46 -8.70 3.36
CA ILE A 88 -3.88 -7.30 3.58
C ILE A 88 -5.39 -7.14 3.34
N VAL A 89 -5.93 -7.73 2.26
CA VAL A 89 -7.37 -7.66 1.98
C VAL A 89 -8.19 -8.39 3.04
N ALA A 90 -7.72 -9.54 3.51
CA ALA A 90 -8.41 -10.29 4.58
C ALA A 90 -8.38 -9.52 5.92
N GLU A 91 -7.24 -8.93 6.26
CA GLU A 91 -7.07 -8.11 7.47
C GLU A 91 -7.95 -6.85 7.41
N ALA A 92 -7.93 -6.13 6.29
CA ALA A 92 -8.79 -4.95 6.08
C ALA A 92 -10.29 -5.29 6.18
N ARG A 93 -10.72 -6.45 5.65
CA ARG A 93 -12.11 -6.90 5.78
C ARG A 93 -12.48 -7.21 7.24
N LYS A 94 -11.57 -7.85 7.98
CA LYS A 94 -11.76 -8.16 9.40
C LYS A 94 -11.86 -6.88 10.23
N GLU A 95 -10.94 -5.94 10.02
CA GLU A 95 -10.97 -4.63 10.68
C GLU A 95 -12.23 -3.84 10.33
N ALA A 96 -12.66 -3.87 9.06
CA ALA A 96 -13.88 -3.21 8.63
C ALA A 96 -15.12 -3.79 9.34
N GLU A 97 -15.23 -5.12 9.50
CA GLU A 97 -16.37 -5.71 10.22
C GLU A 97 -16.34 -5.35 11.71
N VAL A 98 -15.18 -5.40 12.36
CA VAL A 98 -15.03 -4.97 13.76
C VAL A 98 -15.44 -3.51 13.93
N LEU A 99 -14.97 -2.63 13.04
CA LEU A 99 -15.33 -1.21 13.05
C LEU A 99 -16.84 -1.02 12.80
N ARG A 100 -17.43 -1.80 11.90
CA ARG A 100 -18.86 -1.77 11.61
C ARG A 100 -19.69 -2.14 12.85
N GLU A 101 -19.31 -3.21 13.54
CA GLU A 101 -19.95 -3.64 14.79
C GLU A 101 -19.79 -2.59 15.90
N GLU A 102 -18.60 -2.03 16.04
CA GLU A 102 -18.33 -0.98 17.04
C GLU A 102 -19.16 0.29 16.76
N LEU A 103 -19.20 0.75 15.52
CA LEU A 103 -20.02 1.89 15.10
C LEU A 103 -21.51 1.62 15.32
N HIS A 104 -21.98 0.42 14.98
CA HIS A 104 -23.38 0.06 15.20
C HIS A 104 -23.74 0.02 16.68
N SER A 105 -22.86 -0.54 17.52
CA SER A 105 -23.02 -0.55 18.98
C SER A 105 -23.02 0.85 19.58
N ARG A 106 -22.10 1.73 19.14
CA ARG A 106 -22.07 3.15 19.54
C ARG A 106 -23.34 3.87 19.14
N ALA A 107 -23.77 3.75 17.88
CA ALA A 107 -24.99 4.37 17.38
C ALA A 107 -26.22 3.91 18.19
N LYS A 108 -26.32 2.62 18.52
CA LYS A 108 -27.42 2.10 19.33
C LYS A 108 -27.43 2.72 20.74
N LYS A 109 -26.27 2.79 21.40
CA LYS A 109 -26.14 3.43 22.72
C LYS A 109 -26.51 4.92 22.68
N GLU A 110 -26.10 5.62 21.63
CA GLU A 110 -26.42 7.04 21.44
C GLU A 110 -27.93 7.25 21.23
N VAL A 111 -28.57 6.43 20.39
CA VAL A 111 -30.02 6.45 20.19
C VAL A 111 -30.76 6.14 21.49
N ASP A 112 -30.34 5.13 22.24
CA ASP A 112 -30.95 4.79 23.53
C ASP A 112 -30.81 5.94 24.54
N GLY A 113 -29.65 6.60 24.58
CA GLY A 113 -29.42 7.79 25.41
C GLY A 113 -30.28 8.99 25.00
N LEU A 114 -30.43 9.22 23.70
CA LEU A 114 -31.29 10.28 23.17
C LEU A 114 -32.76 10.02 23.49
N LEU A 115 -33.22 8.77 23.35
CA LEU A 115 -34.58 8.37 23.72
C LEU A 115 -34.85 8.53 25.22
N LEU A 116 -33.88 8.19 26.08
CA LEU A 116 -34.01 8.39 27.53
C LEU A 116 -34.12 9.88 27.87
N THR A 117 -33.24 10.69 27.29
CA THR A 117 -33.23 12.15 27.48
C THR A 117 -34.54 12.76 26.98
N GLY A 118 -35.01 12.37 25.80
CA GLY A 118 -36.28 12.81 25.24
C GLY A 118 -37.48 12.42 26.10
N LYS A 119 -37.51 11.20 26.65
CA LYS A 119 -38.56 10.76 27.59
C LYS A 119 -38.56 11.59 28.88
N ASN A 120 -37.38 11.94 29.39
CA ASN A 120 -37.26 12.77 30.59
C ASN A 120 -37.74 14.20 30.32
N ALA A 121 -37.36 14.78 29.18
CA ALA A 121 -37.86 16.09 28.75
C ALA A 121 -39.38 16.10 28.60
N LEU A 122 -39.95 15.08 27.94
CA LEU A 122 -41.41 14.92 27.80
C LEU A 122 -42.15 14.82 29.13
N LYS A 123 -41.57 14.13 30.12
CA LYS A 123 -42.15 14.05 31.47
C LYS A 123 -42.12 15.41 32.17
N ALA A 124 -41.00 16.11 32.11
CA ALA A 124 -40.86 17.44 32.69
C ALA A 124 -41.84 18.45 32.05
N GLU A 125 -41.95 18.44 30.71
CA GLU A 125 -42.91 19.26 29.96
C GLU A 125 -44.36 18.97 30.41
N LYS A 126 -44.71 17.68 30.56
CA LYS A 126 -46.04 17.28 31.02
C LYS A 126 -46.35 17.77 32.44
N GLU A 127 -45.38 17.72 33.34
CA GLU A 127 -45.54 18.22 34.71
C GLU A 127 -45.73 19.74 34.72
N LEU A 128 -44.98 20.48 33.89
CA LEU A 128 -45.15 21.92 33.70
C LEU A 128 -46.56 22.25 33.17
N MET A 129 -46.99 21.62 32.07
CA MET A 129 -48.32 21.86 31.49
C MET A 129 -49.45 21.53 32.47
N LEU A 130 -49.31 20.45 33.26
CA LEU A 130 -50.30 20.11 34.29
C LEU A 130 -50.32 21.14 35.44
N GLY A 131 -49.18 21.71 35.79
CA GLY A 131 -49.08 22.79 36.77
C GLY A 131 -49.79 24.06 36.29
N GLU A 132 -49.52 24.46 35.05
CA GLU A 132 -50.17 25.61 34.41
C GLU A 132 -51.68 25.41 34.30
N ALA A 133 -52.14 24.25 33.82
CA ALA A 133 -53.56 23.93 33.72
C ALA A 133 -54.27 23.97 35.09
N LYS A 134 -53.63 23.47 36.16
CA LYS A 134 -54.19 23.57 37.51
C LYS A 134 -54.28 25.01 38.00
N SER A 135 -53.30 25.85 37.68
CA SER A 135 -53.30 27.27 38.04
C SER A 135 -54.44 28.00 37.32
N GLU A 136 -54.61 27.79 36.01
CA GLU A 136 -55.70 28.36 35.23
C GLU A 136 -57.08 27.90 35.72
N LEU A 137 -57.24 26.60 36.00
CA LEU A 137 -58.47 26.07 36.58
C LEU A 137 -58.77 26.67 37.95
N GLY A 138 -57.76 26.86 38.80
CA GLY A 138 -57.91 27.51 40.10
C GLY A 138 -58.45 28.94 39.97
N LEU A 139 -57.90 29.72 39.02
CA LEU A 139 -58.40 31.07 38.73
C LEU A 139 -59.85 31.06 38.24
N LEU A 140 -60.20 30.15 37.31
CA LEU A 140 -61.56 29.97 36.79
C LEU A 140 -62.56 29.58 37.89
N VAL A 141 -62.17 28.69 38.80
CA VAL A 141 -63.03 28.27 39.92
C VAL A 141 -63.24 29.42 40.90
N VAL A 142 -62.20 30.18 41.25
CA VAL A 142 -62.33 31.36 42.11
C VAL A 142 -63.24 32.41 41.47
N GLU A 143 -63.09 32.66 40.17
CA GLU A 143 -63.95 33.59 39.43
C GLU A 143 -65.41 33.12 39.41
N ALA A 144 -65.65 31.83 39.16
CA ALA A 144 -66.99 31.24 39.15
C ALA A 144 -67.65 31.29 40.53
N VAL A 145 -66.92 30.92 41.59
CA VAL A 145 -67.40 31.01 42.98
C VAL A 145 -67.69 32.46 43.35
N GLY A 146 -66.81 33.40 42.99
CA GLY A 146 -67.05 34.84 43.19
C GLY A 146 -68.33 35.32 42.53
N LYS A 147 -68.57 34.94 41.27
CA LYS A 147 -69.82 35.28 40.55
C LYS A 147 -71.06 34.65 41.18
N VAL A 148 -71.00 33.39 41.61
CA VAL A 148 -72.14 32.72 42.27
C VAL A 148 -72.43 33.34 43.63
N LEU A 149 -71.40 33.58 44.44
CA LEU A 149 -71.55 34.20 45.75
C LEU A 149 -72.12 35.62 45.62
N SER A 150 -71.63 36.43 44.67
CA SER A 150 -72.19 37.78 44.42
C SER A 150 -73.68 37.77 44.04
N ARG A 151 -74.21 36.68 43.48
CA ARG A 151 -75.63 36.53 43.13
C ARG A 151 -76.47 35.96 44.28
N ALA A 152 -75.85 35.26 45.22
CA ALA A 152 -76.51 34.60 46.34
C ALA A 152 -76.48 35.40 47.64
N LEU A 153 -75.59 36.40 47.75
CA LEU A 153 -75.45 37.24 48.95
C LEU A 153 -76.66 38.14 49.18
N THR A 154 -77.16 38.13 50.42
CA THR A 154 -78.15 39.08 50.93
C THR A 154 -77.45 40.24 51.66
N LYS A 155 -78.17 41.35 51.94
CA LYS A 155 -77.58 42.54 52.61
C LYS A 155 -76.95 42.23 53.98
N GLU A 156 -77.47 41.25 54.71
CA GLU A 156 -76.92 40.81 56.01
C GLU A 156 -75.63 40.00 55.86
N ASP A 157 -75.51 39.19 54.80
CA ASP A 157 -74.28 38.46 54.50
C ASP A 157 -73.14 39.41 54.13
N GLU A 158 -73.45 40.49 53.39
CA GLU A 158 -72.51 41.52 52.97
C GLU A 158 -71.89 42.27 54.18
N GLU A 159 -72.71 42.67 55.16
CA GLU A 159 -72.22 43.29 56.40
C GLU A 159 -71.37 42.31 57.24
N SER A 160 -71.79 41.04 57.34
CA SER A 160 -71.04 40.04 58.12
C SER A 160 -69.67 39.71 57.53
N LEU A 161 -69.56 39.67 56.19
CA LEU A 161 -68.32 39.42 55.47
C LEU A 161 -67.37 40.63 55.53
N LEU A 162 -67.89 41.86 55.48
CA LEU A 162 -67.10 43.06 55.66
C LEU A 162 -66.50 43.13 57.07
N VAL A 163 -67.27 42.76 58.11
CA VAL A 163 -66.78 42.68 59.49
C VAL A 163 -65.76 41.56 59.68
N ALA A 164 -65.96 40.40 59.04
CA ALA A 164 -65.01 39.28 59.08
C ALA A 164 -63.69 39.61 58.36
N ALA A 165 -63.75 40.23 57.17
CA ALA A 165 -62.57 40.67 56.42
C ALA A 165 -61.79 41.77 57.17
N ALA A 166 -62.49 42.72 57.79
CA ALA A 166 -61.87 43.75 58.64
C ALA A 166 -61.20 43.15 59.89
N ARG A 167 -61.71 42.03 60.42
CA ARG A 167 -61.07 41.29 61.51
C ARG A 167 -59.80 40.58 61.05
N GLU A 168 -59.82 39.83 59.95
CA GLU A 168 -58.63 39.11 59.45
C GLU A 168 -57.48 40.05 59.04
N LEU A 169 -57.78 41.21 58.48
CA LEU A 169 -56.79 42.25 58.19
C LEU A 169 -56.13 42.82 59.45
N LYS A 170 -56.83 42.80 60.58
CA LYS A 170 -56.32 43.26 61.88
C LYS A 170 -55.51 42.19 62.62
N THR A 171 -55.62 40.90 62.23
CA THR A 171 -54.86 39.79 62.83
C THR A 171 -53.58 39.44 62.08
N LYS A 172 -53.43 39.88 60.82
CA LYS A 172 -52.23 39.67 59.99
C LYS A 172 -51.28 40.88 59.94
N LEU A 173 -51.61 41.96 60.66
CA LEU A 173 -50.79 43.14 60.91
C LEU A 173 -50.29 43.11 62.35
#